data_AF-A0A645BFX8-F1
#
_entry.id   AF-A0A645BFX8-F1
#
_cell.length_a   1.000
_cell.length_b   1.000
_cell.length_c   1.000
_cell.angle_alpha   90.00
_cell.angle_beta   90.00
_cell.angle_gamma   90.00
#
_symmetry.space_group_name_H-M   'P 1'
#
loop_
_entity.id
_entity.type
_entity.pdbx_description
1 polymer ?
#
loop_
_entity_poly.entity_id
_entity_poly.type
_entity_poly.pdbx_seq_one_letter_code
_entity_poly.pdbx_strand_id
1 'polypeptide(L)'
;MTQKDLIRYTYLNYPYYAIKSVIAADVLNEDEIVKINKQKRTFDTPQLFTIGYEGKTLEQYINLLIINDVHLLCDVRKNAYSQKYGFSKSQLEKACVGVGIKYVHIPQLGIESEFRQDLRSQKDYDNLFEFYEENTLKQNQEYLLKVRELIDSEKRIALTCFEHNPKECHRARVAKHLMLLPDIKYELKHLM
;
A
#
# COMPACT_ATOMS: atom_id res chain seq x y z
N MET A 1 -15.28 -25.68 24.27
CA MET A 1 -15.42 -24.35 23.63
C MET A 1 -15.62 -24.59 22.14
N THR A 2 -16.73 -24.13 21.57
CA THR A 2 -17.01 -24.31 20.15
C THR A 2 -16.22 -23.30 19.31
N GLN A 3 -16.13 -23.51 17.98
CA GLN A 3 -15.54 -22.54 17.07
C GLN A 3 -16.24 -21.17 17.15
N LYS A 4 -17.58 -21.17 17.28
CA LYS A 4 -18.40 -19.97 17.42
C LYS A 4 -18.08 -19.21 18.71
N ASP A 5 -17.87 -19.93 19.81
CA ASP A 5 -17.48 -19.33 21.10
C ASP A 5 -16.11 -18.63 21.01
N LEU A 6 -15.15 -19.25 20.32
CA LEU A 6 -13.81 -18.67 20.14
C LEU A 6 -13.83 -17.41 19.27
N ILE A 7 -14.62 -17.42 18.18
CA ILE A 7 -14.78 -16.25 17.29
C ILE A 7 -15.43 -15.11 18.08
N ARG A 8 -16.52 -15.40 18.79
CA ARG A 8 -17.22 -14.43 19.62
C ARG A 8 -16.31 -13.85 20.70
N TYR A 9 -15.56 -14.70 21.42
CA TYR A 9 -14.57 -14.26 22.41
C TYR A 9 -13.54 -13.29 21.80
N THR A 10 -12.99 -13.64 20.64
CA THR A 10 -12.02 -12.79 19.93
C THR A 10 -12.64 -11.44 19.57
N TYR A 11 -13.85 -11.42 19.02
CA TYR A 11 -14.47 -10.17 18.58
C TYR A 11 -14.85 -9.25 19.74
N LEU A 12 -15.23 -9.81 20.89
CA LEU A 12 -15.57 -9.02 22.08
C LEU A 12 -14.32 -8.43 22.76
N ASN A 13 -13.24 -9.20 22.84
CA ASN A 13 -12.01 -8.76 23.53
C ASN A 13 -11.07 -7.98 22.61
N TYR A 14 -11.12 -8.23 21.31
CA TYR A 14 -10.25 -7.61 20.30
C TYR A 14 -11.06 -7.13 19.08
N PRO A 15 -12.01 -6.19 19.26
CA PRO A 15 -12.97 -5.78 18.22
C PRO A 15 -12.32 -5.21 16.96
N TYR A 16 -11.10 -4.68 17.07
CA TYR A 16 -10.32 -4.19 15.94
C TYR A 16 -10.12 -5.27 14.86
N TYR A 17 -9.84 -6.52 15.25
CA TYR A 17 -9.60 -7.59 14.28
C TYR A 17 -10.88 -8.08 13.58
N ALA A 18 -12.04 -7.57 14.00
CA ALA A 18 -13.33 -7.91 13.42
C ALA A 18 -13.87 -6.84 12.45
N ILE A 19 -13.17 -5.71 12.25
CA ILE A 19 -13.69 -4.57 11.47
C ILE A 19 -13.99 -4.86 10.00
N LYS A 20 -13.36 -5.90 9.42
CA LYS A 20 -13.61 -6.41 8.07
C LYS A 20 -14.27 -7.80 8.07
N SER A 21 -14.77 -8.26 9.22
CA SER A 21 -15.39 -9.59 9.31
C SER A 21 -16.69 -9.65 8.51
N VAL A 22 -16.83 -10.70 7.70
CA VAL A 22 -18.06 -11.01 6.95
C VAL A 22 -19.05 -11.86 7.75
N ILE A 23 -18.64 -12.39 8.91
CA ILE A 23 -19.45 -13.28 9.77
C ILE A 23 -19.82 -12.64 11.11
N ALA A 24 -19.49 -11.36 11.34
CA ALA A 24 -19.74 -10.69 12.60
C ALA A 24 -21.24 -10.66 12.98
N ALA A 25 -22.12 -10.51 11.99
CA ALA A 25 -23.57 -10.53 12.20
C ALA A 25 -24.11 -11.91 12.62
N ASP A 26 -23.38 -13.00 12.32
CA ASP A 26 -23.81 -14.37 12.66
C ASP A 26 -23.45 -14.76 14.09
N VAL A 27 -22.51 -14.03 14.71
CA VAL A 27 -21.87 -14.38 16.00
C VAL A 27 -22.09 -13.32 17.10
N LEU A 28 -22.53 -12.12 16.75
CA LEU A 28 -22.70 -10.98 17.65
C LEU A 28 -24.10 -10.37 17.51
N ASN A 29 -24.55 -9.70 18.57
CA ASN A 29 -25.75 -8.86 18.53
C ASN A 29 -25.42 -7.43 18.04
N GLU A 30 -26.45 -6.61 17.85
CA GLU A 30 -26.33 -5.24 17.33
C GLU A 30 -25.42 -4.35 18.19
N ASP A 31 -25.58 -4.37 19.52
CA ASP A 31 -24.78 -3.57 20.45
C ASP A 31 -23.28 -3.92 20.39
N GLU A 32 -22.96 -5.20 20.18
CA GLU A 32 -21.60 -5.69 20.02
C GLU A 32 -21.01 -5.32 18.67
N ILE A 33 -21.81 -5.36 17.60
CA ILE A 33 -21.41 -4.89 16.27
C ILE A 33 -21.11 -3.39 16.29
N VAL A 34 -21.87 -2.60 17.06
CA VAL A 34 -21.58 -1.18 17.27
C VAL A 34 -20.17 -0.98 17.87
N LYS A 35 -19.72 -1.86 18.78
CA LYS A 35 -18.35 -1.79 19.33
C LYS A 35 -17.29 -2.03 18.26
N ILE A 36 -17.51 -2.96 17.34
CA ILE A 36 -16.62 -3.19 16.18
C ILE A 36 -16.63 -1.98 15.25
N ASN A 37 -17.80 -1.46 14.90
CA ASN A 37 -17.92 -0.32 13.99
C ASN A 37 -17.20 0.92 14.53
N LYS A 38 -17.20 1.13 15.85
CA LYS A 38 -16.42 2.20 16.51
C LYS A 38 -14.90 2.06 16.34
N GLN A 39 -14.38 0.88 15.98
CA GLN A 39 -12.95 0.67 15.72
C GLN A 39 -12.55 1.00 14.27
N LYS A 40 -13.53 1.13 13.35
CA LYS A 40 -13.25 1.48 11.95
C LYS A 40 -12.70 2.90 11.90
N ARG A 41 -11.63 3.08 11.13
CA ARG A 41 -11.06 4.39 10.83
C ARG A 41 -11.42 4.72 9.40
N THR A 42 -12.13 5.82 9.20
CA THR A 42 -12.51 6.34 7.89
C THR A 42 -12.09 7.79 7.79
N PHE A 43 -11.52 8.19 6.66
CA PHE A 43 -11.11 9.57 6.42
C PHE A 43 -11.58 10.03 5.03
N ASP A 44 -12.12 11.25 4.96
CA ASP A 44 -12.64 11.81 3.71
C ASP A 44 -11.55 12.54 2.89
N THR A 45 -10.41 12.84 3.50
CA THR A 45 -9.33 13.58 2.84
C THR A 45 -8.60 12.67 1.84
N PRO A 46 -8.45 13.10 0.58
CA PRO A 46 -7.61 12.37 -0.37
C PRO A 46 -6.15 12.37 0.08
N GLN A 47 -5.47 11.23 -0.05
CA GLN A 47 -4.10 11.05 0.40
C GLN A 47 -3.34 10.10 -0.52
N LEU A 48 -2.13 10.51 -0.88
CA LEU A 48 -1.12 9.63 -1.49
C LEU A 48 -0.17 9.15 -0.41
N PHE A 49 -0.09 7.84 -0.22
CA PHE A 49 0.84 7.20 0.69
C PHE A 49 2.01 6.58 -0.06
N THR A 50 3.13 6.42 0.63
CA THR A 50 4.17 5.48 0.20
C THR A 50 4.49 4.52 1.32
N ILE A 51 4.72 3.25 1.01
CA ILE A 51 5.05 2.23 2.00
C ILE A 51 6.12 1.27 1.45
N GLY A 52 7.06 0.88 2.32
CA GLY A 52 8.10 -0.11 2.05
C GLY A 52 7.97 -1.30 2.97
N TYR A 53 8.12 -2.51 2.43
CA TYR A 53 7.94 -3.76 3.20
C TYR A 53 9.23 -4.33 3.79
N GLU A 54 10.39 -3.74 3.51
CA GLU A 54 11.63 -4.05 4.22
C GLU A 54 11.45 -3.86 5.74
N GLY A 55 11.96 -4.81 6.51
CA GLY A 55 11.77 -4.85 7.98
C GLY A 55 10.36 -5.20 8.49
N LYS A 56 9.32 -5.28 7.66
CA LYS A 56 7.92 -5.53 8.09
C LYS A 56 7.41 -6.94 7.83
N THR A 57 6.63 -7.52 8.74
CA THR A 57 5.82 -8.71 8.42
C THR A 57 4.64 -8.33 7.51
N LEU A 58 4.03 -9.31 6.84
CA LEU A 58 2.80 -9.07 6.06
C LEU A 58 1.70 -8.50 6.95
N GLU A 59 1.53 -9.01 8.17
CA GLU A 59 0.54 -8.54 9.13
C GLU A 59 0.77 -7.07 9.49
N GLN A 60 2.00 -6.69 9.89
CA GLN A 60 2.32 -5.29 10.21
C GLN A 60 2.06 -4.37 9.02
N TYR A 61 2.42 -4.82 7.82
CA TYR A 61 2.23 -4.06 6.58
C TYR A 61 0.75 -3.83 6.26
N ILE A 62 -0.07 -4.88 6.26
CA ILE A 62 -1.51 -4.77 6.01
C ILE A 62 -2.17 -3.93 7.10
N ASN A 63 -1.75 -4.09 8.36
CA ASN A 63 -2.27 -3.30 9.47
C ASN A 63 -2.00 -1.79 9.27
N LEU A 64 -0.80 -1.41 8.80
CA LEU A 64 -0.48 -0.02 8.48
C LEU A 64 -1.40 0.56 7.40
N LEU A 65 -1.77 -0.23 6.39
CA LEU A 65 -2.71 0.20 5.36
C LEU A 65 -4.11 0.40 5.93
N ILE A 66 -4.59 -0.53 6.77
CA ILE A 66 -5.91 -0.48 7.39
C ILE A 66 -6.05 0.73 8.32
N ILE A 67 -5.09 0.96 9.24
CA ILE A 67 -5.20 2.05 10.22
C ILE A 67 -5.09 3.45 9.59
N ASN A 68 -4.54 3.53 8.38
CA ASN A 68 -4.47 4.76 7.58
C ASN A 68 -5.61 4.84 6.54
N ASP A 69 -6.56 3.89 6.55
CA ASP A 69 -7.70 3.85 5.65
C ASP A 69 -7.28 3.93 4.18
N VAL A 70 -6.31 3.09 3.80
CA VAL A 70 -5.90 2.96 2.40
C VAL A 70 -6.94 2.12 1.66
N HIS A 71 -7.44 2.63 0.54
CA HIS A 71 -8.45 1.96 -0.29
C HIS A 71 -7.84 1.14 -1.43
N LEU A 72 -6.68 1.58 -1.95
CA LEU A 72 -5.96 0.90 -3.03
C LEU A 72 -4.45 0.88 -2.80
N LEU A 73 -3.85 -0.28 -2.97
CA LEU A 73 -2.41 -0.48 -3.03
C LEU A 73 -1.94 -0.54 -4.49
N CYS A 74 -1.12 0.44 -4.89
CA CYS A 74 -0.51 0.52 -6.19
C CYS A 74 0.94 0.00 -6.12
N ASP A 75 1.16 -1.17 -6.66
CA ASP A 75 2.47 -1.79 -6.78
C ASP A 75 3.21 -1.23 -7.98
N VAL A 76 4.27 -0.47 -7.73
CA VAL A 76 5.12 0.15 -8.76
C VAL A 76 6.43 -0.62 -8.96
N ARG A 77 6.54 -1.84 -8.44
CA ARG A 77 7.72 -2.69 -8.69
C ARG A 77 7.69 -3.16 -10.14
N LYS A 78 8.85 -3.11 -10.82
CA LYS A 78 8.97 -3.67 -12.17
C LYS A 78 8.62 -5.16 -12.17
N ASN A 79 9.31 -5.89 -11.30
CA ASN A 79 9.03 -7.29 -10.99
C ASN A 79 8.42 -7.36 -9.59
N ALA A 80 7.12 -7.67 -9.51
CA ALA A 80 6.40 -7.86 -8.24
C ALA A 80 6.71 -9.23 -7.59
N TYR A 81 7.97 -9.67 -7.71
CA TYR A 81 8.51 -10.86 -7.08
C TYR A 81 9.22 -10.48 -5.78
N SER A 82 9.06 -11.30 -4.74
CA SER A 82 9.79 -11.14 -3.48
C SER A 82 9.99 -12.49 -2.83
N GLN A 83 11.19 -12.70 -2.27
CA GLN A 83 11.49 -13.85 -1.43
C GLN A 83 10.92 -13.69 -0.01
N LYS A 84 10.52 -12.47 0.37
CA LYS A 84 9.89 -12.22 1.66
C LYS A 84 8.46 -12.75 1.66
N TYR A 85 8.16 -13.64 2.60
CA TYR A 85 6.84 -14.26 2.73
C TYR A 85 5.73 -13.22 2.73
N GLY A 86 4.69 -13.44 1.92
CA GLY A 86 3.54 -12.54 1.80
C GLY A 86 3.69 -11.41 0.77
N PHE A 87 4.89 -11.14 0.24
CA PHE A 87 5.13 -9.97 -0.62
C PHE A 87 5.34 -10.30 -2.11
N SER A 88 5.15 -11.55 -2.52
CA SER A 88 4.94 -11.89 -3.94
C SER A 88 3.59 -11.33 -4.40
N LYS A 89 3.48 -10.94 -5.67
CA LYS A 89 2.27 -10.33 -6.25
C LYS A 89 0.97 -11.01 -5.80
N SER A 90 0.86 -12.31 -6.04
CA SER A 90 -0.37 -13.07 -5.77
C SER A 90 -0.71 -13.17 -4.28
N GLN A 91 0.28 -13.23 -3.39
CA GLN A 91 0.06 -13.28 -1.94
C GLN A 91 -0.34 -11.90 -1.41
N LEU A 92 0.36 -10.85 -1.85
CA LEU A 92 0.09 -9.48 -1.42
C LEU A 92 -1.28 -9.01 -1.89
N GLU A 93 -1.63 -9.30 -3.15
CA GLU A 93 -2.95 -9.03 -3.72
C GLU A 93 -4.05 -9.72 -2.91
N LYS A 94 -3.91 -11.03 -2.64
CA LYS A 94 -4.88 -11.77 -1.82
C LYS A 94 -5.01 -11.20 -0.41
N ALA A 95 -3.90 -10.82 0.22
CA ALA A 95 -3.91 -10.22 1.54
C ALA A 95 -4.64 -8.86 1.55
N CYS A 96 -4.41 -8.02 0.55
CA CYS A 96 -5.09 -6.73 0.40
C CYS A 96 -6.59 -6.92 0.16
N VAL A 97 -6.97 -7.72 -0.82
CA VAL A 97 -8.38 -7.97 -1.17
C VAL A 97 -9.12 -8.61 0.00
N GLY A 98 -8.48 -9.51 0.74
CA GLY A 98 -9.05 -10.14 1.94
C GLY A 98 -9.43 -9.17 3.05
N VAL A 99 -8.85 -7.96 3.08
CA VAL A 99 -9.22 -6.89 4.02
C VAL A 99 -9.95 -5.71 3.35
N GLY A 100 -10.37 -5.89 2.10
CA GLY A 100 -11.11 -4.89 1.33
C GLY A 100 -10.25 -3.75 0.77
N ILE A 101 -8.96 -3.99 0.54
CA ILE A 101 -8.04 -3.04 -0.12
C ILE A 101 -7.81 -3.52 -1.55
N LYS A 102 -8.08 -2.67 -2.54
CA LYS A 102 -7.84 -2.98 -3.95
C LYS A 102 -6.35 -3.08 -4.23
N TYR A 103 -5.97 -3.85 -5.24
CA TYR A 103 -4.58 -4.01 -5.65
C TYR A 103 -4.44 -3.76 -7.15
N VAL A 104 -3.49 -2.92 -7.54
CA VAL A 104 -3.13 -2.65 -8.93
C VAL A 104 -1.62 -2.71 -9.08
N HIS A 105 -1.13 -3.36 -10.13
CA HIS A 105 0.29 -3.46 -10.46
C HIS A 105 0.59 -2.65 -11.72
N ILE A 106 1.50 -1.68 -11.60
CA ILE A 106 1.95 -0.78 -12.69
C ILE A 106 3.46 -0.93 -12.86
N PRO A 107 3.93 -2.03 -13.51
CA PRO A 107 5.35 -2.32 -13.66
C PRO A 107 6.10 -1.28 -14.49
N GLN A 108 5.41 -0.51 -15.35
CA GLN A 108 6.01 0.51 -16.20
C GLN A 108 6.63 1.66 -15.40
N LEU A 109 6.21 1.86 -14.15
CA LEU A 109 6.82 2.81 -13.23
C LEU A 109 7.92 2.19 -12.38
N GLY A 110 8.33 0.94 -12.63
CA GLY A 110 9.40 0.28 -11.90
C GLY A 110 10.76 0.41 -12.56
N ILE A 111 11.82 0.32 -11.77
CA ILE A 111 13.20 0.20 -12.26
C ILE A 111 13.49 -1.27 -12.59
N GLU A 112 14.04 -1.54 -13.79
CA GLU A 112 14.52 -2.87 -14.18
C GLU A 112 15.52 -3.41 -13.16
N SER A 113 15.53 -4.73 -12.97
CA SER A 113 16.46 -5.34 -12.01
C SER A 113 17.93 -5.18 -12.41
N GLU A 114 18.22 -5.07 -13.70
CA GLU A 114 19.60 -4.89 -14.21
C GLU A 114 20.22 -3.56 -13.77
N PHE A 115 19.46 -2.45 -13.76
CA PHE A 115 19.96 -1.15 -13.33
C PHE A 115 20.15 -1.05 -11.81
N ARG A 116 19.68 -2.03 -11.05
CA ARG A 116 19.84 -2.11 -9.59
C ARG A 116 21.00 -3.00 -9.16
N GLN A 117 21.73 -3.58 -10.11
CA GLN A 117 22.93 -4.36 -9.81
C GLN A 117 24.11 -3.42 -9.54
N ASP A 118 24.99 -3.82 -8.62
CA ASP A 118 26.25 -3.13 -8.33
C ASP A 118 26.17 -1.67 -7.84
N LEU A 119 25.08 -1.25 -7.19
CA LEU A 119 25.00 0.05 -6.50
C LEU A 119 25.83 0.00 -5.21
N ARG A 120 27.01 0.65 -5.20
CA ARG A 120 28.00 0.56 -4.10
C ARG A 120 28.19 1.86 -3.34
N SER A 121 27.76 2.98 -3.90
CA SER A 121 27.90 4.31 -3.32
C SER A 121 26.62 5.12 -3.48
N GLN A 122 26.44 6.16 -2.65
CA GLN A 122 25.32 7.10 -2.79
C GLN A 122 25.26 7.72 -4.19
N LYS A 123 26.42 7.99 -4.79
CA LYS A 123 26.51 8.55 -6.15
C LYS A 123 25.90 7.61 -7.20
N ASP A 124 26.01 6.30 -7.02
CA ASP A 124 25.43 5.32 -7.95
C ASP A 124 23.89 5.37 -7.87
N TYR A 125 23.33 5.49 -6.66
CA TYR A 125 21.90 5.69 -6.47
C TYR A 125 21.41 7.00 -7.08
N ASP A 126 22.16 8.09 -6.89
CA ASP A 126 21.81 9.40 -7.43
C ASP A 126 21.77 9.36 -8.96
N ASN A 127 22.81 8.79 -9.60
CA ASN A 127 22.86 8.60 -11.05
C ASN A 127 21.73 7.71 -11.56
N LEU A 128 21.42 6.62 -10.86
CA LEU A 128 20.31 5.72 -11.21
C LEU A 128 18.97 6.46 -11.17
N PHE A 129 18.72 7.24 -10.12
CA PHE A 129 17.46 7.96 -9.99
C PHE A 129 17.34 9.10 -10.99
N GLU A 130 18.43 9.80 -11.31
CA GLU A 130 18.46 10.79 -12.38
C GLU A 130 18.13 10.14 -13.73
N PHE A 131 18.81 9.04 -14.08
CA PHE A 131 18.50 8.28 -15.29
C PHE A 131 17.04 7.81 -15.33
N TYR A 132 16.52 7.29 -14.22
CA TYR A 132 15.14 6.84 -14.11
C TYR A 132 14.12 7.97 -14.28
N GLU A 133 14.35 9.13 -13.67
CA GLU A 133 13.50 10.32 -13.84
C GLU A 133 13.54 10.81 -15.30
N GLU A 134 14.72 10.85 -15.92
CA GLU A 134 14.91 11.38 -17.28
C GLU A 134 14.48 10.44 -18.40
N ASN A 135 14.46 9.13 -18.16
CA ASN A 135 14.14 8.13 -19.17
C ASN A 135 12.82 7.45 -18.84
N THR A 136 12.79 6.60 -17.81
CA THR A 136 11.62 5.78 -17.50
C THR A 136 10.39 6.62 -17.17
N LEU A 137 10.48 7.60 -16.27
CA LEU A 137 9.31 8.40 -15.90
C LEU A 137 8.84 9.31 -17.03
N LYS A 138 9.76 9.95 -17.77
CA LYS A 138 9.40 10.79 -18.92
C LYS A 138 8.74 9.98 -20.05
N GLN A 139 9.20 8.77 -20.32
CA GLN A 139 8.63 7.91 -21.37
C GLN A 139 7.29 7.28 -20.94
N ASN A 140 7.07 7.07 -19.64
CA ASN A 140 5.89 6.40 -19.10
C ASN A 140 4.90 7.37 -18.43
N GLN A 141 4.79 8.61 -18.94
CA GLN A 141 3.88 9.63 -18.40
C GLN A 141 2.42 9.17 -18.35
N GLU A 142 1.97 8.39 -19.33
CA GLU A 142 0.61 7.82 -19.35
C GLU A 142 0.31 7.00 -18.08
N TYR A 143 1.31 6.29 -17.54
CA TYR A 143 1.15 5.48 -16.34
C TYR A 143 1.16 6.32 -15.07
N LEU A 144 1.86 7.47 -15.06
CA LEU A 144 1.73 8.46 -13.98
C LEU A 144 0.31 9.04 -13.97
N LEU A 145 -0.25 9.37 -15.14
CA LEU A 145 -1.63 9.84 -15.25
C LEU A 145 -2.64 8.77 -14.82
N LYS A 146 -2.39 7.49 -15.18
CA LYS A 146 -3.19 6.38 -14.66
C LYS A 146 -3.15 6.28 -13.15
N VAL A 147 -1.98 6.47 -12.51
CA VAL A 147 -1.92 6.54 -11.05
C VAL A 147 -2.73 7.72 -10.54
N ARG A 148 -2.63 8.89 -11.18
CA ARG A 148 -3.41 10.08 -10.83
C ARG A 148 -4.92 9.82 -10.86
N GLU A 149 -5.43 9.17 -11.90
CA GLU A 149 -6.84 8.75 -12.01
C GLU A 149 -7.26 7.82 -10.86
N LEU A 150 -6.37 6.91 -10.45
CA LEU A 150 -6.60 6.05 -9.28
C LEU A 150 -6.65 6.86 -7.98
N ILE A 151 -5.85 7.93 -7.83
CA ILE A 151 -5.95 8.83 -6.67
C ILE A 151 -7.28 9.55 -6.68
N ASP A 152 -7.70 10.06 -7.84
CA ASP A 152 -8.94 10.83 -7.95
C ASP A 152 -10.19 9.98 -7.72
N SER A 153 -10.16 8.70 -8.10
CA SER A 153 -11.28 7.76 -7.92
C SER A 153 -11.30 7.13 -6.52
N GLU A 154 -10.18 6.59 -6.04
CA GLU A 154 -10.12 5.86 -4.76
C GLU A 154 -9.83 6.77 -3.55
N LYS A 155 -9.40 8.02 -3.80
CA LYS A 155 -9.03 9.06 -2.82
C LYS A 155 -7.79 8.74 -1.98
N ARG A 156 -7.65 7.52 -1.48
CA ARG A 156 -6.63 7.12 -0.51
C ARG A 156 -5.85 5.93 -1.04
N ILE A 157 -4.71 6.20 -1.65
CA ILE A 157 -3.91 5.17 -2.32
C ILE A 157 -2.49 5.09 -1.75
N ALA A 158 -1.89 3.90 -1.75
CA ALA A 158 -0.50 3.71 -1.32
C ALA A 158 0.36 3.18 -2.47
N LEU A 159 1.50 3.83 -2.73
CA LEU A 159 2.55 3.29 -3.59
C LEU A 159 3.45 2.35 -2.80
N THR A 160 3.73 1.16 -3.34
CA THR A 160 4.60 0.18 -2.68
C THR A 160 5.87 -0.14 -3.45
N CYS A 161 6.97 -0.28 -2.71
CA CYS A 161 8.23 -0.89 -3.15
C CYS A 161 8.84 -1.72 -2.01
N PHE A 162 10.06 -2.23 -2.20
CA PHE A 162 10.75 -3.02 -1.19
C PHE A 162 11.29 -2.16 -0.06
N GLU A 163 12.15 -1.20 -0.41
CA GLU A 163 13.09 -0.49 0.46
C GLU A 163 12.35 0.25 1.57
N HIS A 164 12.86 0.20 2.80
CA HIS A 164 12.21 0.89 3.92
C HIS A 164 12.30 2.41 3.72
N ASN A 165 13.51 2.89 3.44
CA ASN A 165 13.84 4.29 3.31
C ASN A 165 13.34 4.90 1.99
N PRO A 166 12.46 5.92 2.02
CA PRO A 166 12.00 6.59 0.80
C PRO A 166 13.12 7.23 -0.02
N LYS A 167 14.23 7.65 0.61
CA LYS A 167 15.35 8.31 -0.10
C LYS A 167 16.08 7.37 -1.06
N GLU A 168 16.01 6.07 -0.79
CA GLU A 168 16.68 5.01 -1.55
C GLU A 168 15.68 4.22 -2.42
N CYS A 169 14.43 4.71 -2.56
CA CYS A 169 13.41 4.04 -3.36
C CYS A 169 12.89 4.88 -4.53
N HIS A 170 12.69 4.21 -5.67
CA HIS A 170 12.01 4.77 -6.84
C HIS A 170 10.57 5.20 -6.56
N ARG A 171 9.87 4.59 -5.59
CA ARG A 171 8.51 5.00 -5.20
C ARG A 171 8.44 6.47 -4.78
N ALA A 172 9.50 7.00 -4.15
CA ALA A 172 9.53 8.41 -3.75
C ALA A 172 9.66 9.33 -4.95
N ARG A 173 10.37 8.88 -6.00
CA ARG A 173 10.49 9.55 -7.29
C ARG A 173 9.13 9.59 -7.99
N VAL A 174 8.44 8.45 -8.07
CA VAL A 174 7.05 8.39 -8.58
C VAL A 174 6.13 9.33 -7.80
N ALA A 175 6.15 9.26 -6.47
CA ALA A 175 5.32 10.11 -5.61
C ALA A 175 5.62 11.61 -5.82
N LYS A 176 6.89 11.98 -5.91
CA LYS A 176 7.31 13.37 -6.19
C LYS A 176 6.75 13.85 -7.52
N HIS A 177 6.85 13.06 -8.59
CA HIS A 177 6.28 13.41 -9.89
C HIS A 177 4.75 13.56 -9.85
N LEU A 178 4.06 12.70 -9.11
CA LEU A 178 2.62 12.82 -8.90
C LEU A 178 2.22 14.07 -8.12
N MET A 179 3.08 14.58 -7.23
CA MET A 179 2.85 15.83 -6.49
C MET A 179 3.14 17.09 -7.32
N LEU A 180 3.81 16.96 -8.47
CA LEU A 180 4.11 18.06 -9.39
C LEU A 180 3.06 18.22 -10.50
N LEU A 181 2.11 17.29 -10.61
CA LEU A 181 0.99 17.40 -11.53
C LEU A 181 0.08 18.59 -11.15
N PRO A 182 -0.64 19.20 -12.10
CA PRO A 182 -1.60 20.25 -11.79
C PRO A 182 -2.75 19.75 -10.91
N ASP A 183 -3.44 20.67 -10.23
CA ASP A 183 -4.67 20.41 -9.47
C ASP A 183 -4.57 19.29 -8.43
N ILE A 184 -3.48 19.27 -7.66
CA ILE A 184 -3.31 18.36 -6.52
C ILE A 184 -4.34 18.68 -5.43
N LYS A 185 -5.12 17.66 -5.06
CA LYS A 185 -6.13 17.70 -3.98
C LYS A 185 -5.85 16.68 -2.87
N TYR A 186 -4.64 16.15 -2.83
CA TYR A 186 -4.18 15.14 -1.87
C TYR A 186 -2.82 15.55 -1.31
N GLU A 187 -2.52 15.03 -0.14
CA GLU A 187 -1.20 15.20 0.48
C GLU A 187 -0.36 13.92 0.37
N LEU A 188 0.96 14.07 0.35
CA LEU A 188 1.90 12.95 0.39
C LEU A 188 2.25 12.59 1.83
N LYS A 189 2.09 11.31 2.21
CA LYS A 189 2.50 10.78 3.52
C LYS A 189 3.31 9.49 3.39
N HIS A 190 4.47 9.43 4.03
CA HIS A 190 5.28 8.20 4.08
C HIS A 190 4.87 7.35 5.29
N LEU A 191 4.45 6.11 5.03
CA LEU A 191 4.16 5.12 6.07
C LEU A 191 5.46 4.40 6.43
N MET A 192 6.05 4.80 7.55
CA MET A 192 7.27 4.19 8.12
C MET A 192 6.93 2.99 8.98
#